data_AF-A0A3D0NWM7-F1
#
_entry.id   AF-A0A3D0NWM7-F1
#
_cell.length_a   1.000
_cell.length_b   1.000
_cell.length_c   1.000
_cell.angle_alpha   90.00
_cell.angle_beta   90.00
_cell.angle_gamma   90.00
#
_symmetry.space_group_name_H-M   'P 1'
#
loop_
_entity.id
_entity.type
_entity.pdbx_description
1 polymer ?
#
loop_
_entity_poly.entity_id
_entity_poly.type
_entity_poly.pdbx_seq_one_letter_code
_entity_poly.pdbx_strand_id
1 'polypeptide(L)'
;MSKNANAVTKWKTSTIVVSCILVVVTTFYALGVGWKTTENAPASPDTALSLWTDNAEAKNKLVSYMNAITEESDADYIPPENRIAVFDLDGTLFCETDPNYFDYTLLVYRVLEDKNYKDKASDFEKETAQKIVTLNETGKAAKGLEVDHGKAVASAF
;
A
#
# COMPACT_ATOMS: atom_id res chain seq x y z
N MET A 1 -2.26 -51.45 42.61
CA MET A 1 -0.98 -50.93 42.07
C MET A 1 -1.09 -50.87 40.55
N SER A 2 -1.34 -49.70 39.93
CA SER A 2 -1.39 -49.56 38.46
C SER A 2 -1.38 -48.10 37.95
N LYS A 3 -1.82 -47.13 38.76
CA LYS A 3 -1.94 -45.72 38.30
C LYS A 3 -0.60 -44.98 38.04
N ASN A 4 0.52 -45.42 38.61
CA ASN A 4 1.80 -44.69 38.53
C ASN A 4 2.64 -44.98 37.28
N ALA A 5 2.43 -46.10 36.59
CA ALA A 5 3.19 -46.41 35.36
C ALA A 5 2.82 -45.45 34.21
N ASN A 6 1.54 -45.11 34.08
CA ASN A 6 1.04 -44.21 33.03
C ASN A 6 1.52 -42.76 33.19
N ALA A 7 1.73 -42.28 34.41
CA ALA A 7 2.21 -40.92 34.66
C ALA A 7 3.69 -40.76 34.27
N VAL A 8 4.52 -41.76 34.59
CA VAL A 8 5.95 -41.77 34.25
C VAL A 8 6.16 -41.91 32.75
N THR A 9 5.38 -42.77 32.08
CA THR A 9 5.45 -42.91 30.61
C THR A 9 4.98 -41.65 29.90
N LYS A 10 3.90 -41.01 30.37
CA LYS A 10 3.41 -39.73 29.82
C LYS A 10 4.42 -38.60 29.98
N TRP A 11 5.05 -38.46 31.16
CA TRP A 11 6.09 -37.46 31.38
C TRP A 11 7.27 -37.68 30.43
N LYS A 12 7.76 -38.92 30.31
CA LYS A 12 8.89 -39.25 29.42
C LYS A 12 8.56 -38.95 27.96
N THR A 13 7.36 -39.28 27.48
CA THR A 13 6.94 -38.95 26.11
C THR A 13 6.80 -37.45 25.90
N SER A 14 6.27 -36.70 26.88
CA SER A 14 6.17 -35.24 26.80
C SER A 14 7.55 -34.56 26.79
N THR A 15 8.50 -35.04 27.59
CA THR A 15 9.88 -34.52 27.59
C THR A 15 10.58 -34.78 26.26
N ILE A 16 10.40 -35.98 25.67
CA ILE A 16 10.99 -36.30 24.36
C ILE A 16 10.43 -35.39 23.27
N VAL A 17 9.11 -35.18 23.23
CA VAL A 17 8.47 -34.31 22.23
C VAL A 17 8.96 -32.86 22.36
N VAL A 18 9.05 -32.32 23.58
CA VAL A 18 9.54 -30.96 23.82
C VAL A 18 11.02 -30.83 23.41
N SER A 19 11.86 -31.82 23.73
CA SER A 19 13.26 -31.83 23.32
C SER A 19 13.42 -31.91 21.80
N CYS A 20 12.61 -32.72 21.10
CA CYS A 20 12.62 -32.77 19.64
C CYS A 20 12.21 -31.43 19.02
N ILE A 21 11.19 -30.76 19.56
CA ILE A 21 10.78 -29.42 19.08
C ILE A 21 11.91 -28.40 19.30
N LEU A 22 12.56 -28.40 20.46
CA LEU A 22 13.69 -27.51 20.75
C LEU A 22 14.90 -27.76 19.83
N VAL A 23 15.20 -29.02 19.51
CA VAL A 23 16.27 -29.36 18.55
C VAL A 23 15.92 -28.90 17.14
N VAL A 24 14.66 -29.06 16.72
CA VAL A 24 14.18 -28.62 15.41
C VAL A 24 14.24 -27.09 15.30
N VAL A 25 13.76 -26.36 16.32
CA VAL A 25 13.82 -24.88 16.35
C VAL A 25 15.25 -24.37 16.35
N THR A 26 16.17 -24.99 17.12
CA THR A 26 17.58 -24.58 17.14
C THR A 26 18.33 -24.94 15.85
N THR A 27 17.98 -26.03 15.18
CA THR A 27 18.54 -26.36 13.84
C THR A 27 18.02 -25.42 12.77
N PHE A 28 16.74 -25.04 12.76
CA PHE A 28 16.23 -24.01 11.84
C PHE A 28 16.91 -22.65 12.06
N TYR A 29 17.19 -22.28 13.32
CA TYR A 29 17.92 -21.07 13.66
C TYR A 29 19.40 -21.13 13.21
N ALA A 30 20.09 -22.24 13.46
CA ALA A 30 21.50 -22.44 13.10
C ALA A 30 21.73 -22.56 11.58
N LEU A 31 20.74 -23.08 10.83
CA LEU A 31 20.79 -23.17 9.37
C LEU A 31 20.46 -21.84 8.67
N GLY A 32 20.23 -20.75 9.42
CA GLY A 32 19.97 -19.44 8.82
C GLY A 32 18.67 -19.39 8.01
N VAL A 33 17.76 -20.35 8.23
CA VAL A 33 16.41 -20.36 7.64
C VAL A 33 15.51 -19.44 8.47
N GLY A 34 15.98 -18.21 8.68
CA GLY A 34 15.15 -17.11 9.14
C GLY A 34 14.35 -16.57 7.97
N TRP A 35 13.20 -15.99 8.26
CA TRP A 35 12.52 -15.12 7.30
C TRP A 35 13.54 -14.05 6.85
N LYS A 36 13.98 -14.10 5.59
CA LYS A 36 14.62 -12.93 5.00
C LYS A 36 13.51 -11.90 4.85
N THR A 37 13.46 -10.93 5.76
CA THR A 37 12.85 -9.65 5.47
C THR A 37 13.51 -9.16 4.18
N THR A 38 12.74 -9.06 3.11
CA THR A 38 13.12 -8.27 1.95
C THR A 38 13.21 -6.83 2.45
N GLU A 39 14.39 -6.43 2.93
CA GLU A 39 14.71 -5.01 2.99
C GLU A 39 14.65 -4.52 1.55
N ASN A 40 13.65 -3.69 1.26
CA ASN A 40 13.69 -2.86 0.06
C ASN A 40 14.99 -2.07 0.15
N ALA A 41 15.97 -2.42 -0.69
CA ALA A 41 17.20 -1.66 -0.78
C ALA A 41 16.82 -0.18 -1.00
N PRO A 42 17.42 0.77 -0.27
CA PRO A 42 17.22 2.17 -0.58
C PRO A 42 17.53 2.37 -2.06
N ALA A 43 16.65 3.06 -2.78
CA ALA A 43 16.89 3.41 -4.17
C ALA A 43 18.30 4.02 -4.25
N SER A 44 19.16 3.46 -5.12
CA SER A 44 20.50 4.02 -5.33
C SER A 44 20.34 5.51 -5.69
N PRO A 45 21.18 6.42 -5.18
CA PRO A 45 21.18 7.82 -5.60
C PRO A 45 21.17 7.97 -7.13
N ASP A 46 21.84 7.05 -7.83
CA ASP A 46 21.90 7.00 -9.29
C ASP A 46 20.56 6.68 -9.98
N THR A 47 19.56 6.23 -9.23
CA THR A 47 18.21 5.90 -9.72
C THR A 47 17.13 6.86 -9.22
N ALA A 48 17.48 7.80 -8.33
CA ALA A 48 16.53 8.80 -7.84
C ALA A 48 16.05 9.68 -9.00
N LEU A 49 14.74 9.85 -9.11
CA LEU A 49 14.10 10.67 -10.15
C LEU A 49 14.45 10.21 -11.59
N SER A 50 14.62 8.90 -11.82
CA SER A 50 14.93 8.33 -13.14
C SER A 50 13.86 8.56 -14.21
N LEU A 51 12.61 8.80 -13.80
CA LEU A 51 11.50 9.16 -14.70
C LEU A 51 11.42 10.67 -15.01
N TRP A 52 12.27 11.49 -14.38
CA TRP A 52 12.31 12.93 -14.63
C TRP A 52 13.26 13.23 -15.78
N THR A 53 12.83 14.09 -16.70
CA THR A 53 13.66 14.59 -17.80
C THR A 53 15.00 15.11 -17.29
N ASP A 54 16.08 14.66 -17.92
CA ASP A 54 17.43 15.06 -17.54
C ASP A 54 17.64 16.56 -17.72
N ASN A 55 18.34 17.17 -16.77
CA ASN A 55 18.61 18.61 -16.69
C ASN A 55 17.36 19.51 -16.60
N ALA A 56 16.17 18.96 -16.35
CA ALA A 56 14.99 19.77 -16.09
C ALA A 56 15.21 20.68 -14.88
N GLU A 57 14.85 21.95 -15.01
CA GLU A 57 15.07 22.97 -13.97
C GLU A 57 14.44 22.54 -12.62
N ALA A 58 13.23 21.98 -12.65
CA ALA A 58 12.54 21.48 -11.47
C ALA A 58 13.30 20.34 -10.78
N LYS A 59 13.82 19.36 -11.55
CA LYS A 59 14.63 18.24 -11.04
C LYS A 59 15.89 18.78 -10.35
N ASN A 60 16.60 19.70 -11.01
CA ASN A 60 17.83 20.29 -10.49
C ASN A 60 17.58 21.08 -9.20
N LYS A 61 16.53 21.90 -9.17
CA LYS A 61 16.14 22.67 -7.97
C LYS A 61 15.77 21.75 -6.81
N LEU A 62 14.99 20.70 -7.06
CA LEU A 62 14.61 19.74 -6.04
C LEU A 62 15.83 19.02 -5.46
N VAL A 63 16.73 18.51 -6.30
CA VAL A 63 17.96 17.83 -5.85
C VAL A 63 18.87 18.79 -5.06
N SER A 64 19.07 20.01 -5.55
CA SER A 64 19.86 21.02 -4.84
C SER A 64 19.28 21.37 -3.47
N TYR A 65 17.95 21.55 -3.40
CA TYR A 65 17.26 21.81 -2.15
C TYR A 65 17.40 20.64 -1.17
N MET A 66 17.20 19.40 -1.65
CA MET A 66 17.39 18.20 -0.83
C MET A 66 18.80 18.10 -0.26
N ASN A 67 19.83 18.41 -1.05
CA ASN A 67 21.22 18.42 -0.56
C ASN A 67 21.42 19.47 0.54
N ALA A 68 20.95 20.70 0.33
CA ALA A 68 21.10 21.79 1.29
C ALA A 68 20.41 21.48 2.63
N ILE A 69 19.18 20.95 2.61
CA ILE A 69 18.43 20.70 3.86
C ILE A 69 18.86 19.42 4.59
N THR A 70 19.65 18.55 3.95
CA THR A 70 20.07 17.26 4.54
C THR A 70 21.53 17.22 4.99
N GLU A 71 22.38 18.11 4.48
CA GLU A 71 23.78 18.24 4.88
C GLU A 71 23.90 19.01 6.21
N GLU A 72 24.34 18.36 7.28
CA GLU A 72 24.41 18.95 8.63
C GLU A 72 25.31 20.19 8.72
N SER A 73 26.27 20.31 7.82
CA SER A 73 27.18 21.45 7.75
C SER A 73 26.61 22.65 6.98
N ASP A 74 25.48 22.48 6.29
CA ASP A 74 24.85 23.53 5.50
C ASP A 74 24.04 24.50 6.38
N ALA A 75 23.96 25.76 5.96
CA ALA A 75 23.21 26.79 6.65
C ALA A 75 21.69 26.54 6.60
N ASP A 76 21.22 25.82 5.59
CA ASP A 76 19.81 25.50 5.38
C ASP A 76 19.40 24.13 5.99
N TYR A 77 20.27 23.48 6.77
CA TYR A 77 20.00 22.17 7.37
C TYR A 77 18.68 22.15 8.16
N ILE A 78 17.84 21.16 7.88
CA ILE A 78 16.61 20.88 8.62
C ILE A 78 16.77 19.53 9.34
N PRO A 79 16.56 19.47 10.67
CA PRO A 79 16.68 18.21 11.40
C PRO A 79 15.59 17.21 10.92
N PRO A 80 15.86 15.90 10.91
CA PRO A 80 14.98 14.90 10.31
C PRO A 80 13.51 14.98 10.74
N GLU A 81 13.26 15.25 12.03
CA GLU A 81 11.91 15.38 12.60
C GLU A 81 11.07 16.52 12.00
N ASN A 82 11.71 17.50 11.35
CA ASN A 82 11.05 18.65 10.74
C ASN A 82 10.97 18.56 9.20
N ARG A 83 11.44 17.46 8.59
CA ARG A 83 11.42 17.28 7.13
C ARG A 83 10.05 16.77 6.67
N ILE A 84 9.06 17.67 6.71
CA ILE A 84 7.67 17.38 6.32
C ILE A 84 7.42 17.93 4.92
N ALA A 85 6.97 17.07 4.00
CA ALA A 85 6.52 17.45 2.67
C ALA A 85 5.01 17.17 2.53
N VAL A 86 4.30 18.10 1.90
CA VAL A 86 2.87 17.97 1.60
C VAL A 86 2.68 17.98 0.09
N PHE A 87 1.83 17.08 -0.41
CA PHE A 87 1.50 16.97 -1.82
C PHE A 87 -0.02 17.03 -1.95
N ASP A 88 -0.48 17.77 -2.95
CA ASP A 88 -1.85 17.64 -3.41
C ASP A 88 -2.05 16.26 -4.06
N LEU A 89 -3.30 15.81 -4.18
CA LEU A 89 -3.63 14.50 -4.75
C LEU A 89 -4.02 14.63 -6.22
N ASP A 90 -5.13 15.32 -6.49
CA ASP A 90 -5.73 15.45 -7.81
C ASP A 90 -4.90 16.41 -8.67
N GLY A 91 -4.62 16.04 -9.92
CA GLY A 91 -3.75 16.80 -10.82
C GLY A 91 -2.26 16.80 -10.46
N THR A 92 -1.87 16.29 -9.28
CA THR A 92 -0.48 16.23 -8.80
C THR A 92 0.04 14.79 -8.70
N LEU A 93 -0.61 13.94 -7.91
CA LEU A 93 -0.25 12.52 -7.76
C LEU A 93 -1.10 11.61 -8.65
N PHE A 94 -2.35 11.99 -8.94
CA PHE A 94 -3.26 11.28 -9.83
C PHE A 94 -3.85 12.21 -10.88
N CYS A 95 -4.27 11.63 -12.01
CA CYS A 95 -4.96 12.35 -13.07
C CYS A 95 -6.33 12.85 -12.57
N GLU A 96 -6.70 14.08 -12.95
CA GLU A 96 -8.02 14.66 -12.64
C GLU A 96 -8.84 15.03 -13.88
N THR A 97 -8.27 14.90 -15.09
CA THR A 97 -8.88 15.44 -16.32
C THR A 97 -9.29 14.39 -17.36
N ASP A 98 -8.75 13.17 -17.35
CA ASP A 98 -9.02 12.21 -18.42
C ASP A 98 -9.38 10.79 -17.91
N PRO A 99 -10.65 10.33 -18.09
CA PRO A 99 -11.83 11.11 -18.52
C PRO A 99 -12.48 11.93 -17.40
N ASN A 100 -12.01 11.79 -16.15
CA ASN A 100 -12.58 12.39 -14.94
C ASN A 100 -11.57 12.29 -13.78
N TYR A 101 -11.95 12.69 -12.58
CA TYR A 101 -11.21 12.43 -11.34
C TYR A 101 -10.93 10.93 -11.15
N PHE A 102 -9.74 10.62 -10.61
CA PHE A 102 -9.28 9.25 -10.44
C PHE A 102 -10.26 8.38 -9.62
N ASP A 103 -10.81 8.90 -8.53
CA ASP A 103 -11.76 8.20 -7.66
C ASP A 103 -13.07 7.82 -8.37
N TYR A 104 -13.60 8.69 -9.24
CA TYR A 104 -14.75 8.40 -10.08
C TYR A 104 -14.46 7.23 -11.02
N THR A 105 -13.29 7.22 -11.65
CA THR A 105 -12.88 6.12 -12.55
C THR A 105 -12.61 4.83 -11.79
N LEU A 106 -12.07 4.93 -10.57
CA LEU A 106 -11.81 3.79 -9.70
C LEU A 106 -13.12 3.10 -9.27
N LEU A 107 -14.16 3.88 -8.96
CA LEU A 107 -15.49 3.33 -8.67
C LEU A 107 -16.08 2.60 -9.89
N VAL A 108 -15.99 3.22 -11.08
CA VAL A 108 -16.44 2.59 -12.34
C VAL A 108 -15.75 1.24 -12.55
N TYR A 109 -14.42 1.21 -12.42
CA TYR A 109 -13.64 -0.04 -12.51
C TYR A 109 -14.11 -1.06 -11.47
N ARG A 110 -14.19 -0.67 -10.20
CA ARG A 110 -14.56 -1.55 -9.09
C ARG A 110 -15.92 -2.20 -9.30
N VAL A 111 -16.90 -1.41 -9.73
CA VAL A 111 -18.30 -1.82 -9.84
C VAL A 111 -18.58 -2.58 -11.14
N LEU A 112 -17.98 -2.19 -12.25
CA LEU A 112 -18.31 -2.73 -13.58
C LEU A 112 -17.28 -3.74 -14.11
N GLU A 113 -16.02 -3.66 -13.67
CA GLU A 113 -14.90 -4.38 -14.31
C GLU A 113 -14.15 -5.33 -13.38
N ASP A 114 -14.00 -4.98 -12.09
CA ASP A 114 -13.27 -5.81 -11.12
C ASP A 114 -13.92 -7.18 -10.98
N LYS A 115 -13.20 -8.20 -11.46
CA LYS A 115 -13.63 -9.61 -11.47
C LYS A 115 -13.96 -10.14 -10.07
N ASN A 116 -13.41 -9.53 -9.01
CA ASN A 116 -13.61 -9.98 -7.65
C ASN A 116 -14.84 -9.32 -6.97
N TYR A 117 -15.46 -8.34 -7.63
CA TYR A 117 -16.50 -7.50 -7.03
C TYR A 117 -17.72 -7.22 -7.88
N LYS A 118 -17.59 -7.06 -9.20
CA LYS A 118 -18.71 -6.63 -10.06
C LYS A 118 -20.00 -7.45 -9.91
N ASP A 119 -19.88 -8.73 -9.61
CA ASP A 119 -21.02 -9.65 -9.42
C ASP A 119 -21.69 -9.49 -8.04
N LYS A 120 -21.03 -8.84 -7.08
CA LYS A 120 -21.52 -8.50 -5.74
C LYS A 120 -22.07 -7.07 -5.65
N ALA A 121 -21.70 -6.22 -6.61
CA ALA A 121 -22.14 -4.83 -6.62
C ALA A 121 -23.67 -4.74 -6.66
N SER A 122 -24.19 -3.93 -5.76
CA SER A 122 -25.60 -3.58 -5.65
C SER A 122 -26.10 -2.83 -6.88
N ASP A 123 -27.41 -2.81 -7.05
CA ASP A 123 -28.04 -2.04 -8.13
C ASP A 123 -27.76 -0.53 -7.99
N PHE A 124 -27.68 -0.02 -6.76
CA PHE A 124 -27.33 1.37 -6.48
C PHE A 124 -25.91 1.73 -6.92
N GLU A 125 -24.93 0.87 -6.64
CA GLU A 125 -23.55 1.09 -7.08
C GLU A 125 -23.44 1.07 -8.60
N LYS A 126 -24.12 0.10 -9.25
CA LYS A 126 -24.15 0.00 -10.73
C LYS A 126 -24.81 1.22 -11.37
N GLU A 127 -25.93 1.68 -10.82
CA GLU A 127 -26.59 2.91 -11.28
C GLU A 127 -25.66 4.12 -11.14
N THR A 128 -24.97 4.23 -10.02
CA THR A 128 -24.02 5.32 -9.75
C THR A 128 -22.84 5.28 -10.72
N ALA A 129 -22.22 4.11 -10.92
CA ALA A 129 -21.16 3.94 -11.90
C ALA A 129 -21.63 4.29 -13.32
N GLN A 130 -22.86 3.94 -13.69
CA GLN A 130 -23.42 4.29 -15.00
C GLN A 130 -23.62 5.80 -15.16
N LYS A 131 -24.03 6.53 -14.11
CA LYS A 131 -24.08 8.01 -14.13
C LYS A 131 -22.70 8.62 -14.41
N ILE A 132 -21.63 8.03 -13.85
CA ILE A 132 -20.24 8.46 -14.10
C ILE A 132 -19.85 8.19 -15.54
N VAL A 133 -20.15 7.00 -16.08
CA VAL A 133 -19.91 6.68 -17.50
C VAL A 133 -20.61 7.69 -18.40
N THR A 134 -21.88 8.01 -18.13
CA THR A 134 -22.62 9.03 -18.89
C THR A 134 -22.00 10.42 -18.77
N LEU A 135 -21.52 10.82 -17.58
CA LEU A 135 -20.78 12.06 -17.40
C LEU A 135 -19.52 12.08 -18.29
N ASN A 136 -18.73 11.01 -18.27
CA ASN A 136 -17.48 10.91 -19.03
C ASN A 136 -17.72 10.96 -20.55
N GLU A 137 -18.78 10.34 -21.04
CA GLU A 137 -19.12 10.30 -22.47
C GLU A 137 -19.76 11.58 -22.99
N THR A 138 -20.53 12.29 -22.14
CA THR A 138 -21.40 13.39 -22.59
C THR A 138 -21.04 14.75 -22.02
N GLY A 139 -20.17 14.79 -21.01
CA GLY A 139 -19.88 15.99 -20.21
C GLY A 139 -21.04 16.45 -19.32
N LYS A 140 -22.12 15.67 -19.19
CA LYS A 140 -23.32 16.05 -18.41
C LYS A 140 -23.43 15.24 -17.13
N ALA A 141 -23.26 15.90 -16.00
CA ALA A 141 -23.43 15.28 -14.69
C ALA A 141 -24.92 15.01 -14.40
N ALA A 142 -25.21 13.81 -13.89
CA ALA A 142 -26.51 13.52 -13.30
C ALA A 142 -26.70 14.31 -12.00
N LYS A 143 -27.94 14.69 -11.68
CA LYS A 143 -28.25 15.39 -10.44
C LYS A 143 -27.94 14.50 -9.23
N GLY A 144 -27.19 15.01 -8.25
CA GLY A 144 -26.87 14.30 -7.01
C GLY A 144 -25.73 13.29 -7.14
N LEU A 145 -25.03 13.27 -8.29
CA LEU A 145 -23.95 12.34 -8.56
C LEU A 145 -22.84 12.41 -7.50
N GLU A 146 -22.52 13.59 -7.00
CA GLU A 146 -21.50 13.80 -5.97
C GLU A 146 -21.83 13.06 -4.66
N VAL A 147 -23.11 13.08 -4.24
CA VAL A 147 -23.57 12.39 -3.03
C VAL A 147 -23.69 10.89 -3.27
N ASP A 148 -24.22 10.50 -4.44
CA ASP A 148 -24.36 9.10 -4.81
C ASP A 148 -22.99 8.41 -4.93
N HIS A 149 -22.02 9.10 -5.54
CA HIS A 149 -20.63 8.68 -5.63
C HIS A 149 -20.04 8.41 -4.24
N GLY A 150 -20.14 9.37 -3.31
CA GLY A 150 -19.61 9.18 -1.95
C GLY A 150 -20.23 7.99 -1.21
N LYS A 151 -21.53 7.75 -1.40
CA LYS A 151 -22.21 6.58 -0.81
C LYS A 151 -21.77 5.27 -1.47
N ALA A 152 -21.64 5.26 -2.78
CA ALA A 152 -21.21 4.07 -3.53
C ALA A 152 -19.76 3.70 -3.22
N VAL A 153 -18.87 4.69 -3.05
CA VAL A 153 -17.50 4.45 -2.55
C VAL A 153 -17.54 3.82 -1.16
N ALA A 154 -18.36 4.35 -0.24
CA ALA A 154 -18.48 3.82 1.12
C ALA A 154 -19.04 2.38 1.20
N SER A 155 -19.76 1.90 0.19
CA SER A 155 -20.28 0.54 0.14
C SER A 155 -19.42 -0.42 -0.70
N ALA A 156 -18.71 0.09 -1.71
CA ALA A 156 -17.96 -0.73 -2.66
C ALA A 156 -16.56 -1.16 -2.19
N PHE A 157 -16.02 -0.43 -1.21
CA PHE A 157 -14.68 -0.61 -0.65
C PHE A 157 -14.75 -0.94 0.84
#